data_AF-A0A9E5Y314-F1
#
_entry.id   AF-A0A9E5Y314-F1
#
_cell.length_a   1.000
_cell.length_b   1.000
_cell.length_c   1.000
_cell.angle_alpha   90.00
_cell.angle_beta   90.00
_cell.angle_gamma   90.00
#
_symmetry.space_group_name_H-M   'P 1'
#
loop_
_entity.id
_entity.type
_entity.pdbx_description
1 polymer ?
#
loop_
_entity_poly.entity_id
_entity_poly.type
_entity_poly.pdbx_seq_one_letter_code
_entity_poly.pdbx_strand_id
1 'polypeptide(L)'
;LYHNRKLELLRIPKLKLEARPGESEEQLYQRRATLLRDKKEAAQRKIEQRYAKKQYQLQVRLEKAMARLEKEKGDVKARGVDTALSFGVALFGALFGRKGVSVTSISRSARGVRSAGRLIKEKGDVERVEQEIARLEQELQTLALELQEEMSRLDEQYAPEHYPAETFSLTPRRSDIFDVELALVWEPEFDFS
;
A
#
# COMPACT_ATOMS: atom_id res chain seq x y z
N LEU A 1 -17.95 30.12 -34.34
CA LEU A 1 -17.52 29.04 -33.43
C LEU A 1 -16.11 29.25 -32.84
N TYR A 2 -15.06 29.39 -33.66
CA TYR A 2 -13.64 29.49 -33.23
C TYR A 2 -13.34 30.57 -32.15
N HIS A 3 -13.98 31.74 -32.23
CA HIS A 3 -13.76 32.83 -31.26
C HIS A 3 -14.67 32.81 -30.03
N ASN A 4 -15.83 32.13 -30.09
CA ASN A 4 -16.89 32.28 -29.09
C ASN A 4 -17.21 30.99 -28.31
N ARG A 5 -16.63 29.84 -28.65
CA ARG A 5 -16.83 28.60 -27.91
C ARG A 5 -15.52 28.11 -27.31
N LYS A 6 -15.45 28.11 -25.98
CA LYS A 6 -14.42 27.44 -25.19
C LYS A 6 -15.02 26.18 -24.60
N LEU A 7 -14.31 25.06 -24.70
CA LEU A 7 -14.70 23.84 -24.01
C LEU A 7 -13.93 23.81 -22.69
N GLU A 8 -14.64 23.97 -21.58
CA GLU A 8 -14.08 23.79 -20.25
C GLU A 8 -14.12 22.31 -19.89
N LEU A 9 -12.96 21.76 -19.56
CA LEU A 9 -12.79 20.38 -19.13
C LEU A 9 -12.05 20.34 -17.81
N LEU A 10 -12.26 19.27 -17.04
CA LEU A 10 -11.49 19.00 -15.84
C LEU A 10 -10.28 18.14 -16.18
N ARG A 11 -9.16 18.38 -15.50
CA ARG A 11 -7.97 17.53 -15.56
C ARG A 11 -7.40 17.32 -14.18
N ILE A 12 -6.71 16.21 -13.98
CA ILE A 12 -5.92 15.89 -12.79
C ILE A 12 -4.47 15.73 -13.26
N PRO A 13 -3.67 16.82 -13.25
CA PRO A 13 -2.34 16.85 -13.87
C PRO A 13 -1.39 15.79 -13.30
N LYS A 14 -1.41 15.61 -11.98
CA LYS A 14 -0.58 14.63 -11.25
C LYS A 14 -0.84 13.18 -11.69
N LEU A 15 -2.03 12.87 -12.20
CA LEU A 15 -2.38 11.55 -12.73
C LEU A 15 -2.36 11.48 -14.25
N LYS A 16 -2.13 12.61 -14.94
CA LYS A 16 -2.29 12.76 -16.39
C LYS A 16 -3.67 12.25 -16.86
N LEU A 17 -4.69 12.54 -16.06
CA LEU A 17 -6.07 12.14 -16.33
C LEU A 17 -6.86 13.38 -16.75
N GLU A 18 -7.57 13.30 -17.87
CA GLU A 18 -8.38 14.39 -18.41
C GLU A 18 -9.82 13.92 -18.59
N ALA A 19 -10.77 14.83 -18.38
CA ALA A 19 -12.17 14.64 -18.66
C ALA A 19 -12.37 14.54 -20.17
N ARG A 20 -13.22 13.60 -20.60
CA ARG A 20 -13.67 13.49 -21.98
C ARG A 20 -14.74 14.55 -22.25
N PRO A 21 -14.89 15.02 -23.50
CA PRO A 21 -15.99 15.91 -23.86
C PRO A 21 -17.35 15.29 -23.47
N GLY A 22 -18.14 16.01 -22.68
CA GLY A 22 -19.45 15.54 -22.20
C GLY A 22 -19.41 14.55 -21.03
N GLU A 23 -18.24 14.23 -20.49
CA GLU A 23 -18.11 13.43 -19.27
C GLU A 23 -18.54 14.25 -18.04
N SER A 24 -19.29 13.63 -17.13
CA SER A 24 -19.65 14.28 -15.87
C SER A 24 -18.47 14.30 -14.90
N GLU A 25 -18.45 15.24 -13.96
CA GLU A 25 -17.41 15.30 -12.93
C GLU A 25 -17.32 14.00 -12.12
N GLU A 26 -18.47 13.37 -11.83
CA GLU A 26 -18.57 12.10 -11.12
C GLU A 26 -17.86 10.96 -11.87
N GLN A 27 -18.02 10.88 -13.20
CA GLN A 27 -17.35 9.88 -14.03
C GLN A 27 -15.82 10.04 -14.01
N LEU A 28 -15.34 11.29 -14.06
CA LEU A 28 -13.91 11.58 -13.91
C LEU A 28 -13.40 11.16 -12.51
N TYR A 29 -14.14 11.45 -11.45
CA TYR A 29 -13.76 11.08 -10.09
C TYR A 29 -13.75 9.57 -9.86
N GLN A 30 -14.68 8.83 -10.45
CA GLN A 30 -14.67 7.36 -10.44
C GLN A 30 -13.42 6.82 -11.14
N ARG A 31 -13.07 7.35 -12.33
CA ARG A 31 -11.84 6.98 -13.03
C ARG A 31 -10.58 7.31 -12.23
N ARG A 32 -10.55 8.47 -11.57
CA ARG A 32 -9.48 8.84 -10.63
C ARG A 32 -9.34 7.80 -9.53
N ALA A 33 -10.45 7.45 -8.87
CA ALA A 33 -10.44 6.50 -7.76
C ALA A 33 -9.94 5.11 -8.20
N THR A 34 -10.43 4.60 -9.33
CA THR A 34 -9.95 3.33 -9.91
C THR A 34 -8.45 3.38 -10.21
N LEU A 35 -7.98 4.44 -10.87
CA LEU A 35 -6.57 4.56 -11.25
C LEU A 35 -5.66 4.70 -10.02
N LEU A 36 -6.08 5.43 -8.98
CA LEU A 36 -5.35 5.51 -7.72
C LEU A 36 -5.29 4.15 -7.03
N ARG A 37 -6.42 3.42 -6.99
CA ARG A 37 -6.47 2.07 -6.44
C ARG A 37 -5.53 1.11 -7.18
N ASP A 38 -5.55 1.10 -8.51
CA ASP A 38 -4.71 0.21 -9.31
C ASP A 38 -3.21 0.51 -9.08
N LYS A 39 -2.83 1.79 -9.04
CA LYS A 39 -1.46 2.20 -8.72
C LYS A 39 -1.06 1.81 -7.30
N LYS A 40 -1.97 1.98 -6.34
CA LYS A 40 -1.80 1.60 -4.94
C LYS A 40 -1.57 0.09 -4.83
N GLU A 41 -2.43 -0.72 -5.42
CA GLU A 41 -2.31 -2.18 -5.44
C GLU A 41 -0.99 -2.64 -6.08
N ALA A 42 -0.58 -2.02 -7.19
CA ALA A 42 0.69 -2.33 -7.83
C ALA A 42 1.91 -1.98 -6.95
N ALA A 43 1.86 -0.85 -6.24
CA ALA A 43 2.92 -0.45 -5.31
C ALA A 43 2.95 -1.36 -4.06
N GLN A 44 1.79 -1.72 -3.51
CA GLN A 44 1.68 -2.68 -2.40
C GLN A 44 2.32 -4.01 -2.78
N ARG A 45 1.96 -4.62 -3.91
CA ARG A 45 2.57 -5.89 -4.37
C ARG A 45 4.09 -5.84 -4.44
N LYS A 46 4.68 -4.70 -4.83
CA LYS A 46 6.15 -4.54 -4.87
C LYS A 46 6.76 -4.53 -3.46
N ILE A 47 6.12 -3.85 -2.52
CA ILE A 47 6.53 -3.87 -1.11
C ILE A 47 6.39 -5.29 -0.55
N GLU A 48 5.25 -5.93 -0.77
CA GLU A 48 5.00 -7.30 -0.32
C GLU A 48 6.08 -8.28 -0.81
N GLN A 49 6.43 -8.25 -2.10
CA GLN A 49 7.47 -9.11 -2.66
C GLN A 49 8.85 -8.85 -2.03
N ARG A 50 9.20 -7.57 -1.79
CA ARG A 50 10.49 -7.20 -1.17
C ARG A 50 10.57 -7.69 0.27
N TYR A 51 9.50 -7.51 1.05
CA TYR A 51 9.47 -7.86 2.47
C TYR A 51 9.29 -9.37 2.68
N ALA A 52 8.49 -10.05 1.86
CA ALA A 52 8.34 -11.52 1.91
C ALA A 52 9.68 -12.23 1.72
N LYS A 53 10.54 -11.75 0.80
CA LYS A 53 11.89 -12.31 0.60
C LYS A 53 12.77 -12.14 1.85
N LYS A 54 12.76 -10.97 2.48
CA LYS A 54 13.53 -10.70 3.70
C LYS A 54 13.02 -11.53 4.89
N GLN A 55 11.70 -11.58 5.05
CA GLN A 55 11.04 -12.36 6.10
C GLN A 55 11.40 -13.84 5.97
N TYR A 56 11.28 -14.43 4.78
CA TYR A 56 11.63 -15.82 4.55
C TYR A 56 13.08 -16.13 4.93
N GLN A 57 14.02 -15.24 4.56
CA GLN A 57 15.43 -15.42 4.93
C GLN A 57 15.65 -15.42 6.45
N LEU A 58 14.98 -14.52 7.18
CA LEU A 58 15.07 -14.47 8.64
C LEU A 58 14.38 -15.68 9.29
N GLN A 59 13.23 -16.11 8.78
CA GLN A 59 12.52 -17.31 9.26
C GLN A 59 13.36 -18.58 9.10
N VAL A 60 13.96 -18.79 7.91
CA VAL A 60 14.82 -19.96 7.68
C VAL A 60 16.03 -19.95 8.62
N ARG A 61 16.59 -18.78 8.94
CA ARG A 61 17.68 -18.66 9.93
C ARG A 61 17.21 -18.98 11.34
N LEU A 62 16.03 -18.47 11.72
CA LEU A 62 15.41 -18.72 13.01
C LEU A 62 15.11 -20.20 13.21
N GLU A 63 14.48 -20.86 12.23
CA GLU A 63 14.23 -22.31 12.24
C GLU A 63 15.51 -23.11 12.42
N LYS A 64 16.58 -22.75 11.71
CA LYS A 64 17.90 -23.39 11.86
C LYS A 64 18.52 -23.14 13.24
N ALA A 65 18.34 -21.96 13.83
CA ALA A 65 18.82 -21.64 15.16
C ALA A 65 18.04 -22.42 16.23
N MET A 66 16.72 -22.50 16.10
CA MET A 66 15.86 -23.30 16.98
C MET A 66 16.20 -24.80 16.90
N ALA A 67 16.39 -25.34 15.70
CA ALA A 67 16.79 -26.74 15.52
C ALA A 67 18.18 -27.04 16.10
N ARG A 68 19.10 -26.06 16.11
CA ARG A 68 20.38 -26.17 16.82
C ARG A 68 20.19 -26.16 18.34
N LEU A 69 19.36 -25.25 18.83
CA LEU A 69 19.03 -25.14 20.25
C LEU A 69 18.41 -26.42 20.80
N GLU A 70 17.50 -27.04 20.05
CA GLU A 70 16.83 -28.29 20.41
C GLU A 70 17.83 -29.46 20.51
N LYS A 71 18.80 -29.53 19.57
CA LYS A 71 19.88 -30.52 19.63
C LYS A 71 20.81 -30.31 20.83
N GLU A 72 21.14 -29.05 21.15
CA GLU A 72 22.06 -28.72 22.25
C GLU A 72 21.40 -28.85 23.64
N LYS A 73 20.08 -28.63 23.76
CA LYS A 73 19.35 -28.80 25.02
C LYS A 73 18.97 -30.26 25.34
N GLY A 74 18.99 -31.17 24.36
CA GLY A 74 18.51 -32.55 24.51
C GLY A 74 17.02 -32.63 24.91
N ASP A 75 16.55 -33.82 25.34
CA ASP A 75 15.18 -34.13 25.80
C ASP A 75 14.64 -33.25 26.97
N VAL A 76 15.41 -32.25 27.40
CA VAL A 76 14.99 -31.24 28.39
C VAL A 76 14.02 -30.27 27.74
N LYS A 77 12.76 -30.73 27.61
CA LYS A 77 11.52 -29.97 27.33
C LYS A 77 11.79 -28.54 26.82
N ALA A 78 11.81 -28.38 25.50
CA ALA A 78 11.89 -27.10 24.78
C ALA A 78 10.68 -26.16 25.00
N ARG A 79 10.14 -26.07 26.23
CA ARG A 79 8.92 -25.34 26.58
C ARG A 79 9.02 -23.81 26.54
N GLY A 80 10.16 -23.26 26.15
CA GLY A 80 10.40 -21.81 26.15
C GLY A 80 10.40 -21.15 24.76
N VAL A 81 10.52 -21.92 23.67
CA VAL A 81 10.86 -21.38 22.35
C VAL A 81 9.62 -21.17 21.44
N ASP A 82 8.56 -21.96 21.65
CA ASP A 82 7.38 -21.96 20.76
C ASP A 82 6.56 -20.65 20.78
N THR A 83 6.68 -19.82 21.81
CA THR A 83 5.79 -18.67 22.02
C THR A 83 6.18 -17.43 21.21
N ALA A 84 7.45 -17.30 20.80
CA ALA A 84 7.94 -16.12 20.10
C ALA A 84 7.80 -16.23 18.57
N LEU A 85 7.82 -17.45 18.01
CA LEU A 85 7.59 -17.72 16.59
C LEU A 85 6.21 -17.27 16.10
N SER A 86 5.18 -17.38 16.96
CA SER A 86 3.79 -17.07 16.58
C SER A 86 3.56 -15.58 16.33
N PHE A 87 4.32 -14.69 16.96
CA PHE A 87 4.06 -13.24 16.89
C PHE A 87 4.52 -12.62 15.57
N GLY A 88 5.69 -13.02 15.06
CA GLY A 88 6.21 -12.52 13.78
C GLY A 88 5.38 -12.98 12.59
N VAL A 89 5.00 -14.26 12.54
CA VAL A 89 4.22 -14.83 11.42
C VAL A 89 2.78 -14.29 11.40
N ALA A 90 2.16 -14.08 12.55
CA ALA A 90 0.80 -13.53 12.63
C ALA A 90 0.72 -12.09 12.12
N LEU A 91 1.73 -11.26 12.41
CA LEU A 91 1.74 -9.86 11.98
C LEU A 91 1.93 -9.74 10.46
N PHE A 92 2.91 -10.46 9.89
CA PHE A 92 3.08 -10.49 8.43
C PHE A 92 1.91 -11.17 7.72
N GLY A 93 1.32 -12.23 8.29
CA GLY A 93 0.13 -12.89 7.73
C GLY A 93 -1.11 -11.99 7.73
N ALA A 94 -1.27 -11.15 8.76
CA ALA A 94 -2.33 -10.14 8.80
C ALA A 94 -2.09 -9.01 7.77
N LEU A 95 -0.83 -8.64 7.53
CA LEU A 95 -0.46 -7.60 6.58
C LEU A 95 -0.51 -8.08 5.11
N PHE A 96 -0.17 -9.35 4.84
CA PHE A 96 -0.19 -9.96 3.51
C PHE A 96 -1.49 -10.72 3.18
N GLY A 97 -2.44 -10.75 4.11
CA GLY A 97 -3.75 -11.35 3.91
C GLY A 97 -4.61 -10.55 2.92
N ARG A 98 -5.16 -11.24 1.92
CA ARG A 98 -6.10 -10.67 0.93
C ARG A 98 -7.36 -10.18 1.65
N LYS A 99 -7.47 -8.85 1.78
CA LYS A 99 -8.49 -8.03 2.47
C LYS A 99 -8.00 -7.58 3.85
N GLY A 100 -7.58 -6.32 3.89
CA GLY A 100 -7.11 -5.63 5.08
C GLY A 100 -8.00 -5.90 6.28
N VAL A 101 -7.46 -6.61 7.25
CA VAL A 101 -7.94 -6.56 8.62
C VAL A 101 -7.11 -5.47 9.27
N SER A 102 -7.80 -4.38 9.59
CA SER A 102 -7.32 -3.28 10.42
C SER A 102 -6.39 -3.77 11.54
N VAL A 103 -5.15 -3.25 11.54
CA VAL A 103 -4.07 -3.54 12.49
C VAL A 103 -4.41 -3.08 13.93
N THR A 104 -5.62 -2.55 14.16
CA THR A 104 -6.03 -1.91 15.41
C THR A 104 -6.30 -2.89 16.58
N SER A 105 -6.24 -4.21 16.36
CA SER A 105 -6.58 -5.20 17.40
C SER A 105 -5.39 -5.96 18.02
N ILE A 106 -4.13 -5.60 17.74
CA ILE A 106 -3.00 -6.17 18.50
C ILE A 106 -2.79 -5.35 19.78
N SER A 107 -3.75 -5.49 20.70
CA SER A 107 -3.63 -4.99 22.06
C SER A 107 -2.78 -5.95 22.90
N ARG A 108 -1.56 -5.51 23.22
CA ARG A 108 -1.00 -5.53 24.57
C ARG A 108 -1.03 -6.90 25.30
N SER A 109 -0.06 -7.75 25.00
CA SER A 109 0.33 -8.84 25.91
C SER A 109 1.85 -8.88 26.09
N ALA A 110 2.37 -7.81 26.70
CA ALA A 110 3.68 -7.83 27.35
C ALA A 110 3.57 -8.72 28.59
N ARG A 111 3.93 -10.00 28.46
CA ARG A 111 4.17 -10.87 29.63
C ARG A 111 5.60 -11.38 29.54
N GLY A 112 6.49 -10.65 30.22
CA GLY A 112 7.91 -10.95 30.29
C GLY A 112 8.19 -12.27 30.99
N VAL A 113 9.32 -12.88 30.63
CA VAL A 113 9.87 -14.06 31.31
C VAL A 113 11.14 -13.63 32.04
N ARG A 114 11.08 -13.61 33.37
CA ARG A 114 12.25 -13.48 34.25
C ARG A 114 12.66 -14.87 34.75
N SER A 115 13.88 -15.26 34.36
CA SER A 115 14.92 -16.04 35.07
C SER A 115 14.63 -17.40 35.75
N ALA A 116 15.51 -18.39 35.48
CA ALA A 116 16.33 -19.17 36.44
C ALA A 116 17.09 -20.29 35.64
N GLY A 117 18.43 -20.37 35.57
CA GLY A 117 19.39 -20.83 36.60
C GLY A 117 19.56 -22.36 36.54
N ARG A 118 20.60 -22.99 35.96
CA ARG A 118 21.98 -23.28 36.48
C ARG A 118 22.61 -24.35 35.52
N LEU A 119 23.92 -24.31 35.16
CA LEU A 119 24.74 -25.37 34.47
C LEU A 119 25.94 -24.79 33.66
N ILE A 120 27.06 -24.50 34.30
CA ILE A 120 28.05 -23.48 33.88
C ILE A 120 29.09 -23.91 32.81
N LYS A 121 28.96 -25.04 32.11
CA LYS A 121 29.97 -25.43 31.08
C LYS A 121 29.43 -25.77 29.68
N GLU A 122 28.24 -26.37 29.59
CA GLU A 122 27.49 -26.51 28.32
C GLU A 122 26.60 -25.28 28.02
N LYS A 123 26.36 -24.43 29.03
CA LYS A 123 25.54 -23.22 28.90
C LYS A 123 26.08 -22.19 27.94
N GLY A 124 27.40 -22.10 27.75
CA GLY A 124 27.96 -21.03 26.91
C GLY A 124 27.54 -21.15 25.45
N ASP A 125 27.35 -22.38 24.94
CA ASP A 125 26.90 -22.62 23.57
C ASP A 125 25.37 -22.43 23.48
N VAL A 126 24.61 -23.00 24.42
CA VAL A 126 23.16 -22.83 24.53
C VAL A 126 22.76 -21.35 24.66
N GLU A 127 23.43 -20.58 25.51
CA GLU A 127 23.18 -19.15 25.73
C GLU A 127 23.50 -18.33 24.48
N ARG A 128 24.55 -18.69 23.72
CA ARG A 128 24.85 -18.06 22.42
C ARG A 128 23.75 -18.32 21.40
N VAL A 129 23.22 -19.54 21.33
CA VAL A 129 22.13 -19.87 20.40
C VAL A 129 20.81 -19.19 20.83
N GLU A 130 20.52 -19.10 22.13
CA GLU A 130 19.38 -18.33 22.65
C GLU A 130 19.48 -16.84 22.30
N GLN A 131 20.66 -16.24 22.42
CA GLN A 131 20.91 -14.85 22.01
C GLN A 131 20.75 -14.67 20.49
N GLU A 132 21.19 -15.65 19.68
CA GLU A 132 20.99 -15.64 18.22
C GLU A 132 19.49 -15.65 17.87
N ILE A 133 18.70 -16.52 18.52
CA ILE A 133 17.25 -16.61 18.34
C ILE A 133 16.57 -15.29 18.72
N ALA A 134 16.87 -14.76 19.92
CA ALA A 134 16.29 -13.50 20.38
C ALA A 134 16.60 -12.33 19.43
N ARG A 135 17.81 -12.30 18.87
CA ARG A 135 18.19 -11.30 17.86
C ARG A 135 17.40 -11.47 16.56
N LEU A 136 17.26 -12.69 16.04
CA LEU A 136 16.50 -12.96 14.82
C LEU A 136 15.01 -12.62 14.98
N GLU A 137 14.44 -12.83 16.17
CA GLU A 137 13.09 -12.42 16.52
C GLU A 137 12.94 -10.89 16.53
N GLN A 138 13.91 -10.17 17.12
CA GLN A 138 13.92 -8.71 17.09
C GLN A 138 14.05 -8.16 15.66
N GLU A 139 14.87 -8.80 14.82
CA GLU A 139 15.00 -8.44 13.40
C GLU A 139 13.67 -8.65 12.65
N LEU A 140 12.95 -9.75 12.92
CA LEU A 140 11.61 -9.99 12.37
C LEU A 140 10.58 -8.95 12.84
N GLN A 141 10.60 -8.57 14.12
CA GLN A 141 9.71 -7.54 14.65
C GLN A 141 9.98 -6.17 14.03
N THR A 142 11.26 -5.80 13.91
CA THR A 142 11.68 -4.55 13.26
C THR A 142 11.23 -4.52 11.81
N LEU A 143 11.44 -5.61 11.07
CA LEU A 143 11.00 -5.74 9.68
C LEU A 143 9.47 -5.57 9.54
N ALA A 144 8.70 -6.03 10.52
CA ALA A 144 7.23 -5.90 10.50
C ALA A 144 6.78 -4.46 10.76
N LEU A 145 7.45 -3.75 11.66
CA LEU A 145 7.20 -2.32 11.90
C LEU A 145 7.56 -1.48 10.66
N GLU A 146 8.70 -1.75 10.02
CA GLU A 146 9.09 -1.11 8.76
C GLU A 146 8.04 -1.31 7.67
N LEU A 147 7.52 -2.53 7.52
CA LEU A 147 6.45 -2.84 6.57
C LEU A 147 5.19 -2.03 6.89
N GLN A 148 4.78 -1.98 8.15
CA GLN A 148 3.61 -1.22 8.57
C GLN A 148 3.76 0.28 8.25
N GLU A 149 4.92 0.87 8.55
CA GLU A 149 5.20 2.25 8.20
C GLU A 149 5.18 2.50 6.68
N GLU A 150 5.82 1.63 5.88
CA GLU A 150 5.79 1.75 4.42
C GLU A 150 4.36 1.68 3.88
N MET A 151 3.52 0.80 4.43
CA MET A 151 2.11 0.68 4.05
C MET A 151 1.31 1.93 4.42
N SER A 152 1.51 2.50 5.61
CA SER A 152 0.86 3.76 6.00
C SER A 152 1.28 4.94 5.12
N ARG A 153 2.56 5.07 4.77
CA ARG A 153 3.03 6.10 3.84
C ARG A 153 2.41 5.93 2.45
N LEU A 154 2.21 4.69 2.02
CA LEU A 154 1.58 4.38 0.75
C LEU A 154 0.08 4.73 0.77
N ASP A 155 -0.62 4.50 1.88
CA ASP A 155 -2.01 4.94 2.05
C ASP A 155 -2.15 6.47 1.93
N GLU A 156 -1.25 7.21 2.57
CA GLU A 156 -1.19 8.67 2.50
C GLU A 156 -0.85 9.16 1.08
N GLN A 157 0.15 8.54 0.43
CA GLN A 157 0.58 8.92 -0.92
C GLN A 157 -0.56 8.85 -1.94
N TYR A 158 -1.42 7.83 -1.84
CA TYR A 158 -2.53 7.60 -2.78
C TYR A 158 -3.87 8.17 -2.31
N ALA A 159 -3.89 9.02 -1.27
CA ALA A 159 -5.09 9.69 -0.80
C ALA A 159 -5.69 10.57 -1.93
N PRO A 160 -7.00 10.49 -2.22
CA PRO A 160 -7.63 11.27 -3.30
C PRO A 160 -7.47 12.79 -3.17
N GLU A 161 -7.31 13.28 -1.94
CA GLU A 161 -7.10 14.69 -1.60
C GLU A 161 -5.80 15.26 -2.20
N HIS A 162 -4.78 14.42 -2.39
CA HIS A 162 -3.53 14.83 -3.05
C HIS A 162 -3.67 15.03 -4.56
N TYR A 163 -4.82 14.69 -5.14
CA TYR A 163 -5.12 14.69 -6.56
C TYR A 163 -6.39 15.50 -6.89
N PRO A 164 -6.36 16.83 -6.67
CA PRO A 164 -7.48 17.70 -7.04
C PRO A 164 -7.65 17.76 -8.56
N ALA A 165 -8.90 17.96 -8.98
CA ALA A 165 -9.22 18.30 -10.35
C ALA A 165 -9.08 19.82 -10.55
N GLU A 166 -8.55 20.22 -11.70
CA GLU A 166 -8.39 21.59 -12.13
C GLU A 166 -9.13 21.79 -13.45
N THR A 167 -9.82 22.93 -13.60
CA THR A 167 -10.44 23.29 -14.87
C THR A 167 -9.39 23.80 -15.85
N PHE A 168 -9.47 23.34 -17.09
CA PHE A 168 -8.70 23.89 -18.20
C PHE A 168 -9.60 24.10 -19.41
N SER A 169 -9.30 25.14 -20.19
CA SER A 169 -10.06 25.49 -21.38
C SER A 169 -9.35 25.02 -22.65
N LEU A 170 -10.07 24.29 -23.50
CA LEU A 170 -9.67 24.04 -24.87
C LEU A 170 -10.37 25.05 -25.79
N THR A 171 -9.56 25.84 -26.49
CA THR A 171 -10.03 26.63 -27.62
C THR A 171 -9.93 25.77 -28.88
N PRO A 172 -11.03 25.49 -29.60
CA PRO A 172 -10.96 24.77 -30.87
C PRO A 172 -10.05 25.54 -31.82
N ARG A 173 -9.26 24.87 -32.67
CA ARG A 173 -8.50 25.55 -33.74
C ARG A 173 -9.38 25.74 -34.97
N ARG A 174 -9.13 26.78 -35.76
CA ARG A 174 -9.86 27.01 -37.03
C ARG A 174 -9.74 25.81 -37.98
N SER A 175 -8.62 25.09 -37.92
CA SER A 175 -8.34 23.88 -38.68
C SER A 175 -9.17 22.67 -38.25
N ASP A 176 -9.78 22.70 -37.07
CA ASP A 176 -10.41 21.53 -36.44
C ASP A 176 -11.95 21.63 -36.49
N ILE A 177 -12.48 22.61 -37.23
CA ILE A 177 -13.91 22.86 -37.40
C ILE A 177 -14.33 22.36 -38.79
N PHE A 178 -15.13 21.31 -38.82
CA PHE A 178 -15.71 20.71 -40.02
C PHE A 178 -17.24 20.61 -39.86
N ASP A 179 -17.96 20.40 -40.96
CA ASP A 179 -19.43 20.29 -41.00
C ASP A 179 -20.20 21.49 -40.40
N VAL A 180 -19.86 22.70 -40.85
CA VAL A 180 -20.61 23.91 -40.49
C VAL A 180 -21.88 23.99 -41.35
N GLU A 181 -23.03 23.65 -40.79
CA GLU A 181 -24.32 23.95 -41.41
C GLU A 181 -24.60 25.46 -41.35
N LEU A 182 -24.67 26.09 -42.52
CA LEU A 182 -25.02 27.50 -42.67
C LEU A 182 -26.46 27.58 -43.15
N ALA A 183 -27.36 28.07 -42.29
CA ALA A 183 -28.74 28.34 -42.67
C ALA A 183 -28.93 29.85 -42.87
N LEU A 184 -29.45 30.24 -44.03
CA LEU A 184 -29.88 31.61 -44.30
C LEU A 184 -31.33 31.74 -43.83
N VAL A 185 -31.57 32.56 -42.81
CA VAL A 185 -32.91 32.91 -42.36
C VAL A 185 -33.22 34.30 -42.89
N TRP A 186 -34.33 34.43 -43.60
CA TRP A 186 -34.83 35.72 -44.08
C TRP A 186 -36.04 36.10 -43.23
N GLU A 187 -35.97 37.25 -42.57
CA GLU A 187 -37.08 37.85 -41.86
C GLU A 187 -37.73 38.90 -42.78
N PRO A 188 -38.94 38.66 -43.30
CA PRO A 188 -39.63 39.64 -44.10
C PRO A 188 -40.09 40.81 -43.22
N GLU A 189 -39.65 42.01 -43.54
CA GLU A 189 -40.17 43.25 -42.97
C GLU A 189 -41.52 43.55 -43.62
N PHE A 190 -42.61 43.33 -42.88
CA PHE A 190 -43.96 43.68 -43.34
C PHE A 190 -44.27 45.11 -42.94
N ASP A 191 -44.25 46.01 -43.93
CA ASP A 191 -44.65 47.40 -43.77
C ASP A 191 -46.19 47.46 -43.78
N PHE A 192 -46.79 47.65 -42.61
CA PHE A 192 -48.24 47.86 -42.47
C PHE A 192 -48.52 49.37 -42.53
N SER A 193 -48.55 49.92 -43.74
CA SER A 193 -49.00 51.29 -44.04
C SER A 193 -50.51 51.35 -44.29
#